data_AF-A0A847XPT5-F1
#
_entry.id   AF-A0A847XPT5-F1
#
_cell.length_a   1.000
_cell.length_b   1.000
_cell.length_c   1.000
_cell.angle_alpha   90.00
_cell.angle_beta   90.00
_cell.angle_gamma   90.00
#
_symmetry.space_group_name_H-M   'P 1'
#
loop_
_entity.id
_entity.type
_entity.pdbx_description
1 polymer ?
#
loop_
_entity_poly.entity_id
_entity_poly.type
_entity_poly.pdbx_seq_one_letter_code
_entity_poly.pdbx_strand_id
1 'polypeptide(L)'
;MSTFLFNKIVFGPVKSRRLGISLGINLLPTSRKICSFNCIYCECGWTMGSEIKNEALPSRREVYEALEQKLSDMKEKQLPIDVITYAGNGEPTLHPEFPGIIDDSIGLRNKYFPEARIAVLSNSSSIGKPEIREALLKV
;
A
#
# COMPACT_ATOMS: atom_id res chain seq x y z
N MET A 1 13.06 -15.96 -13.06
CA MET A 1 12.90 -15.20 -11.79
C MET A 1 11.55 -15.55 -11.24
N SER A 2 11.47 -15.99 -9.99
CA SER A 2 10.18 -16.25 -9.32
C SER A 2 9.50 -14.92 -9.06
N THR A 3 8.33 -14.70 -9.65
CA THR A 3 7.49 -13.52 -9.42
C THR A 3 6.86 -13.62 -8.03
N PHE A 4 6.95 -12.58 -7.22
CA PHE A 4 6.28 -12.49 -5.93
C PHE A 4 5.18 -11.43 -5.98
N LEU A 5 3.92 -11.85 -5.84
CA LEU A 5 2.77 -10.94 -5.76
C LEU A 5 2.11 -11.04 -4.38
N PHE A 6 1.69 -9.89 -3.87
CA PHE A 6 0.92 -9.78 -2.65
C PHE A 6 -0.53 -10.17 -2.91
N ASN A 7 -1.02 -11.19 -2.21
CA ASN A 7 -2.35 -11.76 -2.40
C ASN A 7 -3.43 -11.17 -1.46
N LYS A 8 -3.10 -10.11 -0.72
CA LYS A 8 -3.99 -9.42 0.23
C LYS A 8 -3.83 -7.92 0.10
N ILE A 9 -4.88 -7.17 0.44
CA ILE A 9 -4.84 -5.71 0.56
C ILE A 9 -3.90 -5.30 1.69
N VAL A 10 -4.04 -5.93 2.86
CA VAL A 10 -3.17 -5.71 4.02
C VAL A 10 -2.38 -6.98 4.32
N PHE A 11 -1.06 -6.87 4.41
CA PHE A 11 -0.16 -7.99 4.66
C PHE A 11 0.86 -7.67 5.75
N GLY A 12 1.45 -8.71 6.34
CA GLY A 12 2.34 -8.60 7.48
C GLY A 12 1.63 -8.66 8.84
N PRO A 13 2.24 -8.14 9.91
CA PRO A 13 3.43 -7.28 9.90
C PRO A 13 4.72 -7.99 9.47
N VAL A 14 5.64 -7.25 8.86
CA VAL A 14 6.97 -7.72 8.42
C VAL A 14 8.04 -6.98 9.20
N LYS A 15 9.05 -7.71 9.70
CA LYS A 15 10.22 -7.10 10.35
C LYS A 15 11.18 -6.54 9.29
N SER A 16 10.94 -5.28 8.90
CA SER A 16 11.77 -4.52 7.97
C SER A 16 13.09 -4.10 8.63
N ARG A 17 14.20 -4.34 7.94
CA ARG A 17 15.52 -3.83 8.36
C ARG A 17 15.59 -2.31 8.34
N ARG A 18 14.79 -1.65 7.48
CA ARG A 18 14.82 -0.20 7.27
C ARG A 18 13.76 0.55 8.06
N LEU A 19 12.61 -0.08 8.31
CA LEU A 19 11.43 0.59 8.83
C LEU A 19 10.89 0.00 10.14
N GLY A 20 11.55 -1.02 10.70
CA GLY A 20 11.05 -1.72 11.89
C GLY A 20 9.89 -2.66 11.55
N ILE A 21 8.92 -2.77 12.44
CA ILE A 21 7.73 -3.61 12.28
C ILE A 21 6.74 -2.88 11.37
N SER A 22 6.70 -3.32 10.10
CA SER A 22 5.94 -2.69 9.04
C SER A 22 4.68 -3.47 8.69
N LEU A 23 3.53 -2.81 8.70
CA LEU A 23 2.30 -3.33 8.10
C LEU A 23 2.23 -2.90 6.63
N GLY A 24 2.10 -3.85 5.70
CA GLY A 24 2.10 -3.56 4.27
C GLY A 24 0.69 -3.36 3.71
N ILE A 25 0.52 -2.39 2.80
CA ILE A 25 -0.73 -2.12 2.08
C ILE A 25 -0.48 -2.19 0.57
N ASN A 26 -1.17 -3.14 -0.09
CA ASN A 26 -1.25 -3.28 -1.53
C ASN A 26 -2.56 -2.68 -2.05
N LEU A 27 -2.46 -1.59 -2.82
CA LEU A 27 -3.59 -0.91 -3.47
C LEU A 27 -3.89 -1.43 -4.88
N LEU A 28 -3.16 -2.43 -5.34
CA LEU A 28 -3.24 -2.93 -6.70
C LEU A 28 -3.78 -4.36 -6.69
N PRO A 29 -4.23 -4.88 -7.84
CA PRO A 29 -4.87 -6.18 -7.88
C PRO A 29 -3.93 -7.28 -7.37
N THR A 30 -4.49 -8.30 -6.75
CA THR A 30 -3.71 -9.38 -6.13
C THR A 30 -3.14 -10.36 -7.14
N SER A 31 -3.72 -10.42 -8.35
CA SER A 31 -3.32 -11.35 -9.40
C SER A 31 -2.25 -10.82 -10.35
N ARG A 32 -1.99 -9.51 -10.36
CA ARG A 32 -1.06 -8.89 -11.32
C ARG A 32 -0.42 -7.60 -10.82
N LYS A 33 0.70 -7.26 -11.45
CA LYS A 33 1.39 -5.99 -11.26
C LYS A 33 0.77 -4.87 -12.10
N ILE A 34 0.50 -3.72 -11.51
CA ILE A 34 0.13 -2.47 -12.20
C ILE A 34 1.15 -1.40 -11.85
N CYS A 35 2.00 -1.03 -12.80
CA CYS A 35 3.02 -0.02 -12.57
C CYS A 35 3.27 0.77 -13.84
N SER A 36 3.58 2.06 -13.70
CA SER A 36 3.99 2.92 -14.80
C SER A 36 5.35 2.53 -15.36
N PHE A 37 6.19 1.86 -14.56
CA PHE A 37 7.52 1.38 -14.95
C PHE A 37 7.56 -0.14 -15.04
N ASN A 38 8.51 -0.64 -15.84
CA ASN A 38 8.80 -2.06 -16.00
C ASN A 38 10.25 -2.39 -15.62
N CYS A 39 10.62 -2.09 -14.38
CA CYS A 39 12.00 -2.24 -13.91
C CYS A 39 12.47 -3.71 -13.97
N ILE A 40 13.64 -3.95 -14.58
CA ILE A 40 14.26 -5.29 -14.74
C ILE A 40 14.53 -6.01 -13.41
N TYR A 41 14.66 -5.24 -12.32
CA TYR A 41 14.96 -5.73 -10.97
C TYR A 41 13.71 -5.87 -10.09
N CYS A 42 12.50 -5.72 -10.64
CA CYS A 42 11.28 -5.74 -9.83
C CYS A 42 10.94 -7.16 -9.37
N GLU A 43 10.81 -7.36 -8.05
CA GLU A 43 10.41 -8.64 -7.44
C GLU A 43 8.97 -9.06 -7.80
N CYS A 44 8.09 -8.09 -8.08
CA CYS A 44 6.74 -8.32 -8.60
C CYS A 44 6.72 -8.71 -10.08
N GLY A 45 7.89 -8.88 -10.71
CA GLY A 45 8.04 -9.30 -12.09
C GLY A 45 7.68 -8.22 -13.12
N TRP A 46 7.36 -8.69 -14.32
CA TRP A 46 7.07 -7.84 -15.46
C TRP A 46 5.68 -7.21 -15.36
N THR A 47 5.60 -5.93 -15.72
CA THR A 47 4.33 -5.25 -15.93
C THR A 47 3.71 -5.81 -17.21
N MET A 48 2.60 -6.53 -17.07
CA MET A 48 1.89 -7.11 -18.22
C MET A 48 1.05 -6.04 -18.93
N GLY A 49 0.98 -6.11 -20.26
CA GLY A 49 0.23 -5.16 -21.09
C GLY A 49 -1.28 -5.17 -20.83
N SER A 50 -2.00 -4.26 -21.50
CA SER A 50 -3.45 -4.02 -21.37
C SER A 50 -4.36 -5.21 -21.75
N GLU A 51 -3.80 -6.34 -22.16
CA GLU A 51 -4.52 -7.53 -22.62
C GLU A 51 -5.11 -8.37 -21.46
N ILE A 52 -4.77 -8.04 -20.21
CA ILE A 52 -5.26 -8.76 -19.04
C ILE A 52 -6.52 -8.09 -18.50
N LYS A 53 -7.58 -8.90 -18.36
CA LYS A 53 -8.91 -8.56 -17.83
C LYS A 53 -8.86 -7.48 -16.75
N ASN A 54 -9.83 -6.57 -16.81
CA ASN A 54 -10.14 -5.51 -15.84
C ASN A 54 -10.41 -6.08 -14.44
N GLU A 55 -9.37 -6.58 -13.76
CA GLU A 55 -9.45 -6.85 -12.34
C GLU A 55 -9.56 -5.50 -11.64
N ALA A 56 -10.63 -5.35 -10.85
CA ALA A 56 -10.91 -4.13 -10.13
C ALA A 56 -9.79 -3.85 -9.12
N LEU A 57 -9.47 -2.57 -8.97
CA LEU A 57 -8.66 -2.12 -7.85
C LEU A 57 -9.49 -2.26 -6.56
N PRO A 58 -8.87 -2.60 -5.41
CA PRO A 58 -9.54 -2.54 -4.13
C PRO A 58 -10.13 -1.16 -3.90
N SER A 59 -11.43 -1.06 -3.66
CA SER A 59 -12.08 0.22 -3.38
C SER A 59 -11.52 0.84 -2.11
N ARG A 60 -11.59 2.18 -1.99
CA ARG A 60 -11.23 2.90 -0.75
C ARG A 60 -11.87 2.29 0.50
N ARG A 61 -13.14 1.85 0.39
CA ARG A 61 -13.87 1.20 1.47
C ARG A 61 -13.27 -0.15 1.85
N GLU A 62 -12.94 -1.01 0.88
CA GLU A 62 -12.31 -2.31 1.15
C GLU A 62 -10.94 -2.13 1.82
N VAL A 63 -10.18 -1.11 1.39
CA VAL A 63 -8.89 -0.76 2.02
C VAL A 63 -9.09 -0.29 3.45
N TYR A 64 -10.07 0.60 3.69
CA TYR A 64 -10.42 1.07 5.03
C TYR A 64 -10.79 -0.09 5.96
N GLU A 65 -11.73 -0.95 5.55
CA GLU A 65 -12.22 -2.06 6.36
C GLU A 65 -11.10 -3.07 6.66
N ALA A 66 -10.28 -3.40 5.65
CA ALA A 66 -9.15 -4.32 5.83
C ALA A 66 -8.07 -3.74 6.76
N LEU A 67 -7.79 -2.44 6.67
CA LEU A 67 -6.83 -1.76 7.54
C LEU A 67 -7.35 -1.65 8.97
N GLU A 68 -8.60 -1.20 9.16
CA GLU A 68 -9.21 -1.08 10.49
C GLU A 68 -9.26 -2.44 11.20
N GLN A 69 -9.71 -3.49 10.50
CA GLN A 69 -9.74 -4.84 11.06
C GLN A 69 -8.35 -5.29 11.51
N LYS A 70 -7.32 -5.07 10.68
CA LYS A 70 -5.96 -5.49 11.00
C LYS A 70 -5.34 -4.70 12.15
N LEU A 71 -5.56 -3.38 12.19
CA LEU A 71 -5.07 -2.54 13.28
C LEU A 71 -5.78 -2.87 14.61
N SER A 72 -7.10 -3.11 14.59
CA SER A 72 -7.84 -3.52 15.79
C SER A 72 -7.33 -4.86 16.33
N ASP A 73 -7.19 -5.87 15.47
CA ASP A 73 -6.65 -7.19 15.84
C ASP A 73 -5.23 -7.09 16.45
N MET A 74 -4.37 -6.28 15.85
CA MET A 74 -3.01 -6.07 16.37
C MET A 74 -3.03 -5.33 17.71
N LYS A 75 -3.94 -4.36 17.90
CA LYS A 75 -4.09 -3.63 19.15
C LYS A 75 -4.55 -4.54 20.28
N GLU A 76 -5.55 -5.38 20.03
CA GLU A 76 -6.06 -6.38 20.99
C GLU A 76 -4.97 -7.37 21.41
N LYS A 77 -4.16 -7.82 20.45
CA LYS A 77 -3.03 -8.72 20.69
C LYS A 77 -1.78 -8.03 21.23
N GLN A 78 -1.83 -6.71 21.47
CA GLN A 78 -0.70 -5.90 21.93
C GLN A 78 0.54 -6.04 21.01
N LEU A 79 0.33 -6.24 19.72
CA LEU A 79 1.40 -6.33 18.73
C LEU A 79 1.81 -4.92 18.29
N PRO A 80 3.10 -4.55 18.40
CA PRO A 80 3.57 -3.24 17.99
C PRO A 80 3.56 -3.06 16.46
N ILE A 81 3.46 -1.80 16.03
CA ILE A 81 3.62 -1.35 14.64
C ILE A 81 4.47 -0.09 14.65
N ASP A 82 5.54 -0.08 13.87
CA ASP A 82 6.40 1.10 13.69
C ASP A 82 6.01 1.91 12.45
N VAL A 83 5.49 1.25 11.41
CA VAL A 83 5.10 1.89 10.16
C VAL A 83 3.95 1.16 9.45
N ILE A 84 3.08 1.92 8.79
CA ILE A 84 2.15 1.46 7.77
C ILE A 84 2.75 1.82 6.41
N THR A 85 3.12 0.82 5.62
CA THR A 85 3.85 1.01 4.37
C THR A 85 2.98 0.66 3.17
N TYR A 86 2.74 1.63 2.30
CA TYR A 86 2.18 1.39 0.97
C TYR A 86 3.26 0.84 0.06
N ALA A 87 3.19 -0.47 -0.14
CA ALA A 87 4.07 -1.25 -0.98
C ALA A 87 3.26 -2.45 -1.45
N GLY A 88 3.29 -2.77 -2.73
CA GLY A 88 2.41 -3.79 -3.28
C GLY A 88 2.79 -4.18 -4.69
N ASN A 89 1.81 -4.63 -5.45
CA ASN A 89 1.98 -5.13 -6.81
C ASN A 89 2.17 -4.00 -7.83
N GLY A 90 3.08 -3.05 -7.57
CA GLY A 90 3.39 -1.94 -8.47
C GLY A 90 3.36 -0.56 -7.79
N GLU A 91 2.97 0.47 -8.54
CA GLU A 91 3.01 1.87 -8.09
C GLU A 91 1.71 2.26 -7.38
N PRO A 92 1.72 2.50 -6.04
CA PRO A 92 0.49 2.73 -5.26
C PRO A 92 -0.27 3.98 -5.69
N THR A 93 0.44 5.02 -6.13
CA THR A 93 -0.14 6.31 -6.52
C THR A 93 -0.91 6.27 -7.85
N LEU A 94 -0.89 5.13 -8.56
CA LEU A 94 -1.78 4.91 -9.71
C LEU A 94 -3.21 4.60 -9.29
N HIS A 95 -3.46 4.31 -8.01
CA HIS A 95 -4.81 4.11 -7.51
C HIS A 95 -5.59 5.44 -7.54
N PRO A 96 -6.77 5.51 -8.20
CA PRO A 96 -7.51 6.76 -8.37
C PRO A 96 -7.97 7.36 -7.03
N GLU A 97 -8.25 6.50 -6.04
CA GLU A 97 -8.66 6.94 -4.70
C GLU A 97 -7.50 7.10 -3.71
N PHE A 98 -6.24 7.07 -4.19
CA PHE A 98 -5.04 7.16 -3.33
C PHE A 98 -5.10 8.31 -2.31
N PRO A 99 -5.46 9.56 -2.67
CA PRO A 99 -5.52 10.65 -1.70
C PRO A 99 -6.49 10.38 -0.54
N GLY A 100 -7.68 9.85 -0.84
CA GLY A 100 -8.67 9.52 0.17
C GLY A 100 -8.26 8.35 1.06
N ILE A 101 -7.57 7.36 0.48
CA ILE A 101 -7.02 6.23 1.24
C ILE A 101 -5.94 6.68 2.23
N ILE A 102 -5.11 7.67 1.86
CA ILE A 102 -4.12 8.26 2.76
C ILE A 102 -4.81 8.96 3.94
N ASP A 103 -5.86 9.77 3.67
CA ASP A 103 -6.62 10.45 4.73
C ASP A 103 -7.23 9.46 5.73
N ASP A 104 -7.85 8.40 5.22
CA ASP A 104 -8.41 7.32 6.02
C ASP A 104 -7.35 6.63 6.88
N SER A 105 -6.18 6.38 6.30
CA SER A 105 -5.11 5.67 6.98
C SER A 105 -4.44 6.50 8.05
N ILE A 106 -4.35 7.82 7.88
CA ILE A 106 -3.94 8.75 8.93
C ILE A 106 -4.94 8.69 10.10
N GLY A 107 -6.25 8.72 9.81
CA GLY A 107 -7.30 8.62 10.82
C GLY A 107 -7.21 7.31 11.62
N LEU A 108 -7.10 6.18 10.93
CA LEU A 108 -6.97 4.85 11.55
C LEU A 108 -5.66 4.69 12.32
N ARG A 109 -4.53 5.15 11.76
CA ARG A 109 -3.24 5.18 12.47
C ARG A 109 -3.37 5.96 13.77
N ASN A 110 -3.91 7.17 13.73
CA ASN A 110 -4.07 8.02 14.92
C ASN A 110 -4.94 7.35 16.00
N LYS A 111 -5.99 6.63 15.58
CA LYS A 111 -6.91 5.90 16.48
C LYS A 111 -6.24 4.72 17.18
N TYR A 112 -5.47 3.90 16.46
CA TYR A 112 -4.95 2.63 17.00
C TYR A 112 -3.48 2.69 17.43
N PHE A 113 -2.64 3.34 16.63
CA PHE A 113 -1.16 3.40 16.76
C PHE A 113 -0.64 4.81 16.40
N PRO A 114 -0.90 5.84 17.22
CA PRO A 114 -0.57 7.23 16.90
C PRO A 114 0.93 7.47 16.61
N GLU A 115 1.81 6.69 17.24
CA GLU A 115 3.26 6.78 17.05
C GLU A 115 3.77 6.10 15.77
N ALA A 116 2.96 5.23 15.14
CA ALA A 116 3.37 4.54 13.92
C ALA A 116 3.44 5.54 12.75
N ARG A 117 4.47 5.46 11.91
CA ARG A 117 4.57 6.32 10.73
C ARG A 117 3.74 5.78 9.58
N ILE A 118 3.51 6.59 8.55
CA ILE A 118 3.02 6.12 7.25
C ILE A 118 4.14 6.31 6.25
N ALA A 119 4.43 5.31 5.43
CA ALA A 119 5.44 5.37 4.39
C ALA A 119 4.86 4.94 3.05
N VAL A 120 5.21 5.65 1.98
CA VAL A 120 4.79 5.30 0.61
C VAL A 120 6.03 5.01 -0.21
N LEU A 121 6.14 3.78 -0.73
CA LEU A 121 7.20 3.43 -1.67
C LEU A 121 6.70 3.75 -3.08
N SER A 122 7.28 4.78 -3.70
CA SER A 122 6.86 5.29 -5.01
C SER A 122 8.04 5.44 -5.98
N ASN A 123 7.78 5.19 -7.26
CA ASN A 123 8.65 5.49 -8.38
C ASN A 123 8.55 6.96 -8.87
N SER A 124 7.72 7.76 -8.20
CA SER A 124 7.51 9.19 -8.44
C SER A 124 6.87 9.57 -9.79
N SER A 125 6.48 8.62 -10.63
CA SER A 125 5.90 8.91 -11.95
C SER A 125 4.61 9.75 -11.93
N SER A 126 3.88 9.75 -10.83
CA SER A 126 2.61 10.47 -10.64
C SER A 126 2.75 11.76 -9.81
N ILE A 127 3.95 12.10 -9.32
CA ILE A 127 4.18 13.23 -8.39
C ILE A 127 3.89 14.61 -8.99
N GLY A 128 3.78 14.68 -10.32
CA GLY A 128 3.35 15.87 -11.04
C GLY A 128 1.86 16.19 -10.87
N LYS A 129 1.05 15.23 -10.45
CA LYS A 129 -0.38 15.43 -10.16
C LYS A 129 -0.54 16.12 -8.80
N PRO A 130 -1.18 17.31 -8.73
CA PRO A 130 -1.32 18.05 -7.47
C PRO A 130 -1.94 17.20 -6.35
N GLU A 131 -3.00 16.45 -6.64
CA GLU A 131 -3.71 15.63 -5.66
C GLU A 131 -2.85 14.51 -5.06
N ILE A 132 -1.94 13.93 -5.84
CA ILE A 132 -0.99 12.92 -5.34
C ILE A 132 0.08 13.58 -4.48
N ARG A 133 0.61 14.72 -4.92
CA ARG A 133 1.61 15.49 -4.17
C ARG A 133 1.06 15.91 -2.80
N GLU A 134 -0.14 16.48 -2.76
CA GLU A 134 -0.78 16.91 -1.52
C GLU A 134 -1.04 15.72 -0.59
N ALA A 135 -1.41 14.54 -1.12
CA ALA A 135 -1.54 13.34 -0.31
C ALA A 135 -0.19 12.89 0.29
N LEU A 136 0.90 12.93 -0.49
CA LEU A 136 2.23 12.53 -0.05
C LEU A 136 2.84 13.49 0.98
N LEU A 137 2.46 14.78 0.98
CA LEU A 137 2.93 15.76 1.97
C LEU A 137 2.32 15.57 3.37
N LYS A 138 1.27 14.75 3.49
CA LYS A 138 0.60 14.46 4.78
C LYS A 138 1.28 13.36 5.60
N VAL A 139 2.22 12.61 5.00
CA VAL A 139 2.79 11.36 5.55
C VAL A 139 4.29 11.41 5.74
#